data_AF-A0A370WWQ6-F1
#
_entry.id   AF-A0A370WWQ6-F1
#
_cell.length_a   1.000
_cell.length_b   1.000
_cell.length_c   1.000
_cell.angle_alpha   90.00
_cell.angle_beta   90.00
_cell.angle_gamma   90.00
#
_symmetry.space_group_name_H-M   'P 1'
#
loop_
_entity.id
_entity.type
_entity.pdbx_description
1 polymer ?
#
loop_
_entity_poly.entity_id
_entity_poly.type
_entity_poly.pdbx_seq_one_letter_code
_entity_poly.pdbx_strand_id
1 'polypeptide(L)'
;MTVETKLPKVGTTIFSVMSHLALQHKAVNLGQGFPDFEPPPALRDALSRAMANGLNQYAPGIGTAALREQIALKTERLYGHKVSPDSDITVTSGATEALFAAIAGVVRAGEEVIVFDPAYDSYEPAIELQGARAVHIPLTVPSFSIDWQRVRDAITPRTRMILINSPHNPSGAVLSAKDLDELAAIVRDTGIVVLSDEVYEHIVYDGAAHESVLRHPELAARSIVVSSFGKTYHCTGWKVGYAVAPTKLSAELRKVHQYLTFCTFHPAQVAFAEFLASTPEHYLELPAFYQAKRDRFRSLLAPSRLKLLDVPGGYFQLVDYSDIHNQGDIAFCEWLVKEGGVAAIPLTPFYEKAPGTHLVRLCFAKSDATMDAAAERLCKL
;
A
#
# COMPACT_ATOMS: atom_id res chain seq x y z
N MET A 1 18.31 32.66 -9.46
CA MET A 1 18.14 31.94 -8.18
C MET A 1 18.29 30.45 -8.48
N THR A 2 19.36 29.83 -8.03
CA THR A 2 19.53 28.36 -8.10
C THR A 2 18.87 27.75 -6.88
N VAL A 3 17.83 26.94 -7.09
CA VAL A 3 17.21 26.15 -6.02
C VAL A 3 18.00 24.85 -5.91
N GLU A 4 18.63 24.61 -4.77
CA GLU A 4 19.27 23.32 -4.47
C GLU A 4 18.18 22.32 -4.06
N THR A 5 18.08 21.20 -4.77
CA THR A 5 17.05 20.20 -4.50
C THR A 5 17.37 19.40 -3.24
N LYS A 6 16.35 19.14 -2.41
CA LYS A 6 16.44 18.20 -1.29
C LYS A 6 16.34 16.73 -1.74
N LEU A 7 15.95 16.48 -2.99
CA LEU A 7 15.64 15.15 -3.52
C LEU A 7 16.22 15.00 -4.95
N PRO A 8 17.55 14.90 -5.10
CA PRO A 8 18.20 14.86 -6.41
C PRO A 8 17.89 13.58 -7.21
N LYS A 9 17.46 12.50 -6.55
CA LYS A 9 17.08 11.23 -7.17
C LYS A 9 15.61 11.17 -7.62
N VAL A 10 14.76 12.10 -7.16
CA VAL A 10 13.31 12.02 -7.39
C VAL A 10 12.95 12.65 -8.73
N GLY A 11 12.44 11.83 -9.63
CA GLY A 11 11.85 12.24 -10.91
C GLY A 11 10.32 12.10 -10.92
N THR A 12 9.73 12.12 -12.12
CA THR A 12 8.32 11.75 -12.31
C THR A 12 8.12 10.27 -11.98
N THR A 13 7.06 9.94 -11.23
CA THR A 13 6.79 8.54 -10.85
C THR A 13 6.53 7.67 -12.06
N ILE A 14 6.98 6.40 -12.02
CA ILE A 14 6.75 5.44 -13.10
C ILE A 14 5.26 5.28 -13.42
N PHE A 15 4.40 5.38 -12.42
CA PHE A 15 2.94 5.33 -12.59
C PHE A 15 2.44 6.46 -13.51
N SER A 16 2.97 7.68 -13.37
CA SER A 16 2.56 8.81 -14.19
C SER A 16 3.06 8.66 -15.62
N VAL A 17 4.30 8.18 -15.80
CA VAL A 17 4.89 7.90 -17.10
C VAL A 17 4.06 6.87 -17.86
N MET A 18 3.80 5.72 -17.25
CA MET A 18 3.06 4.62 -17.91
C MET A 18 1.61 4.99 -18.21
N SER A 19 0.94 5.75 -17.33
CA SER A 19 -0.42 6.23 -17.60
C SER A 19 -0.48 7.22 -18.74
N HIS A 20 0.48 8.13 -18.82
CA HIS A 20 0.54 9.08 -19.92
C HIS A 20 0.75 8.35 -21.26
N LEU A 21 1.67 7.39 -21.29
CA LEU A 21 1.92 6.57 -22.47
C LEU A 21 0.68 5.75 -22.86
N ALA A 22 -0.02 5.16 -21.89
CA ALA A 22 -1.25 4.42 -22.13
C ALA A 22 -2.34 5.28 -22.77
N LEU A 23 -2.51 6.53 -22.31
CA LEU A 23 -3.45 7.48 -22.89
C LEU A 23 -3.08 7.86 -24.33
N GLN A 24 -1.80 8.15 -24.58
CA GLN A 24 -1.30 8.49 -25.92
C GLN A 24 -1.56 7.39 -26.94
N HIS A 25 -1.40 6.13 -26.54
CA HIS A 25 -1.56 4.96 -27.42
C HIS A 25 -2.94 4.29 -27.32
N LYS A 26 -3.87 4.84 -26.53
CA LYS A 26 -5.19 4.23 -26.26
C LYS A 26 -5.08 2.75 -25.80
N ALA A 27 -4.04 2.47 -25.02
CA ALA A 27 -3.79 1.16 -24.45
C ALA A 27 -4.73 0.87 -23.27
N VAL A 28 -5.04 -0.40 -23.04
CA VAL A 28 -5.77 -0.81 -21.83
C VAL A 28 -4.84 -0.63 -20.62
N ASN A 29 -5.26 0.15 -19.64
CA ASN A 29 -4.41 0.50 -18.49
C ASN A 29 -4.55 -0.52 -17.35
N LEU A 30 -3.69 -1.53 -17.35
CA LEU A 30 -3.47 -2.43 -16.21
C LEU A 30 -2.31 -1.97 -15.31
N GLY A 31 -1.69 -0.83 -15.59
CA GLY A 31 -0.56 -0.32 -14.82
C GLY A 31 -1.01 0.36 -13.54
N GLN A 32 -2.00 1.25 -13.64
CA GLN A 32 -2.53 1.99 -12.49
C GLN A 32 -3.25 1.10 -11.48
N GLY A 33 -2.77 1.14 -10.23
CA GLY A 33 -3.30 0.40 -9.09
C GLY A 33 -4.52 1.06 -8.45
N PHE A 34 -5.60 1.22 -9.23
CA PHE A 34 -6.92 1.61 -8.73
C PHE A 34 -8.06 0.94 -9.52
N PRO A 35 -9.24 0.75 -8.89
CA PRO A 35 -10.46 0.28 -9.53
C PRO A 35 -10.97 1.20 -10.65
N ASP A 36 -11.46 0.63 -11.75
CA ASP A 36 -12.27 1.34 -12.77
C ASP A 36 -13.78 1.16 -12.51
N PHE A 37 -14.15 0.74 -11.31
CA PHE A 37 -15.52 0.56 -10.83
C PHE A 37 -15.78 1.40 -9.58
N GLU A 38 -17.06 1.66 -9.35
CA GLU A 38 -17.52 2.64 -8.37
C GLU A 38 -17.46 2.15 -6.92
N PRO A 39 -17.30 3.07 -5.94
CA PRO A 39 -17.50 2.77 -4.52
C PRO A 39 -18.92 2.29 -4.20
N PRO A 40 -19.14 1.62 -3.05
CA PRO A 40 -20.47 1.18 -2.62
C PRO A 40 -21.50 2.33 -2.66
N PRO A 41 -22.71 2.13 -3.22
CA PRO A 41 -23.71 3.19 -3.34
C PRO A 41 -24.04 3.89 -2.02
N ALA A 42 -24.26 3.11 -0.95
CA ALA A 42 -24.58 3.66 0.37
C ALA A 42 -23.47 4.57 0.93
N LEU A 43 -22.19 4.28 0.63
CA LEU A 43 -21.07 5.14 1.01
C LEU A 43 -21.07 6.46 0.23
N ARG A 44 -21.37 6.43 -1.07
CA ARG A 44 -21.48 7.64 -1.91
C ARG A 44 -22.66 8.50 -1.48
N ASP A 45 -23.78 7.88 -1.12
CA ASP A 45 -24.95 8.58 -0.63
C ASP A 45 -24.69 9.23 0.73
N ALA A 46 -23.99 8.53 1.64
CA ALA A 46 -23.58 9.09 2.93
C ALA A 46 -22.66 10.31 2.76
N LEU A 47 -21.69 10.24 1.84
CA LEU A 47 -20.83 11.38 1.50
C LEU A 47 -21.65 12.58 0.97
N SER A 48 -22.57 12.30 0.04
CA SER A 48 -23.43 13.33 -0.55
C SER A 48 -24.31 14.02 0.50
N ARG A 49 -24.91 13.24 1.40
CA ARG A 49 -25.68 13.76 2.55
C ARG A 49 -24.82 14.61 3.47
N ALA A 50 -23.62 14.14 3.83
CA ALA A 50 -22.73 14.89 4.72
C ALA A 50 -22.36 16.27 4.14
N MET A 51 -22.06 16.35 2.84
CA MET A 51 -21.80 17.62 2.16
C MET A 51 -23.03 18.54 2.12
N ALA A 52 -24.20 17.98 1.78
CA ALA A 52 -25.45 18.73 1.72
C ALA A 52 -25.89 19.27 3.09
N ASN A 53 -25.59 18.54 4.16
CA ASN A 53 -25.88 18.95 5.55
C ASN A 53 -24.87 19.94 6.13
N GLY A 54 -23.96 20.49 5.31
CA GLY A 54 -23.07 21.58 5.72
C GLY A 54 -21.81 21.15 6.46
N LEU A 55 -21.44 19.86 6.45
CA LEU A 55 -20.21 19.34 7.07
C LEU A 55 -18.94 19.66 6.27
N ASN A 56 -18.89 20.86 5.68
CA ASN A 56 -17.84 21.31 4.77
C ASN A 56 -16.71 22.09 5.49
N GLN A 57 -16.85 22.34 6.79
CA GLN A 57 -15.85 23.01 7.63
C GLN A 57 -14.86 22.01 8.23
N TYR A 58 -13.80 22.50 8.89
CA TYR A 58 -12.76 21.69 9.50
C TYR A 58 -13.32 20.55 10.37
N ALA A 59 -12.78 19.35 10.16
CA ALA A 59 -12.94 18.24 11.10
C ALA A 59 -12.03 18.45 12.32
N PRO A 60 -12.24 17.72 13.43
CA PRO A 60 -11.23 17.63 14.48
C PRO A 60 -9.89 17.14 13.90
N GLY A 61 -8.77 17.67 14.39
CA GLY A 61 -7.45 17.41 13.79
C GLY A 61 -7.09 15.93 13.73
N ILE A 62 -7.33 15.17 14.80
CA ILE A 62 -7.03 13.72 14.81
C ILE A 62 -8.06 12.87 14.05
N GLY A 63 -9.13 13.49 13.54
CA GLY A 63 -10.28 12.84 12.92
C GLY A 63 -11.56 12.92 13.77
N THR A 64 -12.72 12.75 13.12
CA THR A 64 -14.03 12.74 13.79
C THR A 64 -14.11 11.60 14.81
N ALA A 65 -14.78 11.85 15.95
CA ALA A 65 -14.92 10.85 17.02
C ALA A 65 -15.57 9.55 16.50
N ALA A 66 -16.69 9.69 15.78
CA ALA A 66 -17.42 8.56 15.22
C ALA A 66 -16.55 7.68 14.30
N LEU A 67 -15.69 8.27 13.47
CA LEU A 67 -14.81 7.49 12.61
C LEU A 67 -13.74 6.75 13.42
N ARG A 68 -13.10 7.44 14.38
CA ARG A 68 -12.07 6.83 15.23
C ARG A 68 -12.64 5.68 16.07
N GLU A 69 -13.86 5.82 16.58
CA GLU A 69 -14.57 4.75 17.29
C GLU A 69 -14.81 3.53 16.39
N GLN A 70 -15.28 3.73 15.15
CA GLN A 70 -15.47 2.62 14.21
C GLN A 70 -14.16 1.94 13.82
N ILE A 71 -13.06 2.70 13.68
CA ILE A 71 -11.73 2.13 13.45
C ILE A 71 -11.29 1.30 14.66
N ALA A 72 -11.50 1.77 15.89
CA ALA A 72 -11.16 1.03 17.10
C ALA A 72 -11.94 -0.30 17.20
N LEU A 73 -13.26 -0.27 16.95
CA LEU A 73 -14.10 -1.46 16.94
C LEU A 73 -13.68 -2.46 15.86
N LYS A 74 -13.37 -1.96 14.65
CA LYS A 74 -12.84 -2.78 13.55
C LYS A 74 -11.51 -3.43 13.94
N THR A 75 -10.61 -2.68 14.56
CA THR A 75 -9.27 -3.13 14.98
C THR A 75 -9.38 -4.26 16.00
N GLU A 76 -10.23 -4.10 17.03
CA GLU A 76 -10.48 -5.15 18.02
C GLU A 76 -11.08 -6.39 17.37
N ARG A 77 -12.05 -6.23 16.47
CA ARG A 77 -12.71 -7.35 15.79
C ARG A 77 -11.77 -8.16 14.91
N LEU A 78 -10.93 -7.49 14.13
CA LEU A 78 -10.03 -8.16 13.18
C LEU A 78 -8.80 -8.78 13.87
N TYR A 79 -8.22 -8.06 14.83
CA TYR A 79 -6.90 -8.38 15.35
C TYR A 79 -6.88 -8.77 16.82
N GLY A 80 -8.02 -8.67 17.52
CA GLY A 80 -8.09 -8.90 18.97
C GLY A 80 -7.36 -7.83 19.79
N HIS A 81 -6.98 -6.71 19.16
CA HIS A 81 -6.20 -5.65 19.79
C HIS A 81 -7.08 -4.43 20.10
N LYS A 82 -7.27 -4.15 21.39
CA LYS A 82 -8.01 -2.98 21.86
C LYS A 82 -7.13 -1.74 21.78
N VAL A 83 -7.65 -0.70 21.14
CA VAL A 83 -6.99 0.60 20.99
C VAL A 83 -7.90 1.72 21.46
N SER A 84 -7.32 2.78 22.00
CA SER A 84 -8.06 3.97 22.40
C SER A 84 -8.33 4.85 21.16
N PRO A 85 -9.60 5.16 20.84
CA PRO A 85 -9.90 6.01 19.69
C PRO A 85 -9.30 7.41 19.84
N ASP A 86 -9.15 7.93 21.06
CA ASP A 86 -8.66 9.29 21.32
C ASP A 86 -7.14 9.41 21.32
N SER A 87 -6.41 8.37 21.75
CA SER A 87 -4.95 8.44 21.89
C SER A 87 -4.19 7.67 20.82
N ASP A 88 -4.79 6.63 20.23
CA ASP A 88 -4.04 5.65 19.43
C ASP A 88 -4.39 5.68 17.94
N ILE A 89 -5.46 6.38 17.56
CA ILE A 89 -5.94 6.48 16.17
C ILE A 89 -5.80 7.90 15.64
N THR A 90 -5.22 8.06 14.46
CA THR A 90 -5.14 9.36 13.76
C THR A 90 -5.60 9.20 12.32
N VAL A 91 -6.64 9.94 11.95
CA VAL A 91 -7.13 9.99 10.56
C VAL A 91 -6.24 10.93 9.75
N THR A 92 -5.89 10.55 8.53
CA THR A 92 -4.98 11.30 7.65
C THR A 92 -5.55 11.41 6.23
N SER A 93 -4.96 12.31 5.45
CA SER A 93 -5.27 12.58 4.04
C SER A 93 -4.68 11.50 3.12
N GLY A 94 -5.13 10.27 3.35
CA GLY A 94 -4.67 9.06 2.73
C GLY A 94 -3.51 8.41 3.49
N ALA A 95 -3.24 7.14 3.16
CA ALA A 95 -2.11 6.40 3.72
C ALA A 95 -0.76 7.04 3.40
N THR A 96 -0.63 7.69 2.23
CA THR A 96 0.60 8.40 1.85
C THR A 96 1.00 9.45 2.89
N GLU A 97 0.03 10.20 3.42
CA GLU A 97 0.31 11.19 4.46
C GLU A 97 0.65 10.51 5.79
N ALA A 98 -0.06 9.44 6.16
CA ALA A 98 0.24 8.67 7.37
C ALA A 98 1.66 8.09 7.35
N LEU A 99 2.10 7.52 6.22
CA LEU A 99 3.46 7.02 6.02
C LEU A 99 4.49 8.14 6.21
N PHE A 100 4.28 9.28 5.56
CA PHE A 100 5.18 10.42 5.68
C PHE A 100 5.22 10.95 7.12
N ALA A 101 4.07 11.14 7.77
CA ALA A 101 3.96 11.64 9.12
C ALA A 101 4.57 10.68 10.16
N ALA A 102 4.42 9.37 9.96
CA ALA A 102 5.06 8.35 10.77
C ALA A 102 6.59 8.41 10.69
N ILE A 103 7.13 8.49 9.46
CA ILE A 103 8.58 8.61 9.22
C ILE A 103 9.10 9.92 9.83
N ALA A 104 8.51 11.05 9.49
CA ALA A 104 8.95 12.37 9.99
C ALA A 104 8.80 12.51 11.52
N GLY A 105 7.78 11.90 12.13
CA GLY A 105 7.58 11.94 13.58
C GLY A 105 8.66 11.20 14.35
N VAL A 106 9.20 10.11 13.78
CA VAL A 106 10.04 9.14 14.50
C VAL A 106 11.52 9.20 14.10
N VAL A 107 11.82 9.46 12.83
CA VAL A 107 13.15 9.36 12.22
C VAL A 107 13.88 10.71 12.29
N ARG A 108 15.18 10.68 12.52
CA ARG A 108 16.07 11.84 12.65
C ARG A 108 17.23 11.75 11.65
N ALA A 109 17.86 12.91 11.42
CA ALA A 109 19.00 12.99 10.53
C ALA A 109 20.14 12.05 10.97
N GLY A 110 20.71 11.33 10.01
CA GLY A 110 21.76 10.33 10.25
C GLY A 110 21.26 8.96 10.70
N GLU A 111 19.97 8.78 10.99
CA GLU A 111 19.39 7.47 11.31
C GLU A 111 19.16 6.61 10.06
N GLU A 112 18.91 5.33 10.28
CA GLU A 112 18.69 4.33 9.25
C GLU A 112 17.27 3.76 9.33
N VAL A 113 16.62 3.61 8.18
CA VAL A 113 15.31 2.97 8.04
C VAL A 113 15.46 1.78 7.10
N ILE A 114 15.17 0.57 7.58
CA ILE A 114 15.19 -0.62 6.73
C ILE A 114 13.92 -0.65 5.88
N VAL A 115 14.10 -0.86 4.57
CA VAL A 115 13.03 -1.01 3.57
C VAL A 115 13.28 -2.28 2.75
N PHE A 116 12.22 -2.88 2.22
CA PHE A 116 12.30 -4.13 1.47
C PHE A 116 12.05 -3.91 -0.01
N ASP A 117 12.99 -4.29 -0.85
CA ASP A 117 12.85 -4.16 -2.30
C ASP A 117 12.16 -5.39 -2.91
N PRO A 118 11.19 -5.23 -3.84
CA PRO A 118 10.78 -3.97 -4.44
C PRO A 118 9.88 -3.12 -3.53
N ALA A 119 10.31 -1.90 -3.19
CA ALA A 119 9.67 -1.01 -2.24
C ALA A 119 8.75 0.01 -2.93
N TYR A 120 7.57 0.29 -2.38
CA TYR A 120 6.70 1.35 -2.89
C TYR A 120 7.40 2.72 -2.87
N ASP A 121 7.26 3.46 -3.97
CA ASP A 121 8.11 4.59 -4.35
C ASP A 121 8.05 5.81 -3.39
N SER A 122 7.05 5.87 -2.49
CA SER A 122 6.95 6.96 -1.53
C SER A 122 7.85 6.81 -0.30
N TYR A 123 8.40 5.62 -0.04
CA TYR A 123 9.11 5.36 1.22
C TYR A 123 10.47 6.09 1.28
N GLU A 124 11.36 5.84 0.32
CA GLU A 124 12.71 6.42 0.31
C GLU A 124 12.70 7.97 0.31
N PRO A 125 11.90 8.66 -0.51
CA PRO A 125 11.86 10.13 -0.47
C PRO A 125 11.43 10.70 0.88
N ALA A 126 10.49 10.04 1.58
CA ALA A 126 10.06 10.48 2.91
C ALA A 126 11.18 10.34 3.95
N ILE A 127 12.00 9.29 3.84
CA ILE A 127 13.18 9.03 4.69
C ILE A 127 14.27 10.06 4.40
N GLU A 128 14.62 10.27 3.13
CA GLU A 128 15.66 11.22 2.70
C GLU A 128 15.33 12.66 3.12
N LEU A 129 14.04 13.05 3.07
CA LEU A 129 13.60 14.39 3.52
C LEU A 129 13.88 14.68 4.99
N GLN A 130 14.06 13.64 5.83
CA GLN A 130 14.45 13.75 7.24
C GLN A 130 15.98 13.73 7.45
N GLY A 131 16.77 13.65 6.37
CA GLY A 131 18.22 13.49 6.42
C GLY A 131 18.66 12.10 6.88
N ALA A 132 17.79 11.10 6.77
CA ALA A 132 18.06 9.70 7.12
C ALA A 132 18.41 8.87 5.88
N ARG A 133 18.87 7.64 6.10
CA ARG A 133 19.27 6.69 5.04
C ARG A 133 18.29 5.52 4.98
N ALA A 134 17.73 5.26 3.80
CA ALA A 134 17.05 4.00 3.53
C ALA A 134 18.10 2.87 3.38
N VAL A 135 17.92 1.78 4.11
CA VAL A 135 18.74 0.57 4.03
C VAL A 135 17.91 -0.49 3.32
N HIS A 136 18.18 -0.70 2.04
CA HIS A 136 17.40 -1.60 1.21
C HIS A 136 17.83 -3.06 1.40
N ILE A 137 16.86 -3.93 1.63
CA ILE A 137 17.04 -5.38 1.68
C ILE A 137 16.17 -6.00 0.59
N PRO A 138 16.75 -6.64 -0.44
CA PRO A 138 15.96 -7.25 -1.50
C PRO A 138 15.25 -8.51 -0.99
N LEU A 139 13.94 -8.59 -1.26
CA LEU A 139 13.13 -9.78 -1.05
C LEU A 139 13.58 -10.93 -1.96
N THR A 140 13.39 -12.16 -1.50
CA THR A 140 13.83 -13.36 -2.21
C THR A 140 12.87 -13.74 -3.32
N VAL A 141 13.28 -13.64 -4.58
CA VAL A 141 12.48 -14.09 -5.75
C VAL A 141 12.53 -15.62 -5.85
N PRO A 142 11.42 -16.31 -6.21
CA PRO A 142 10.15 -15.78 -6.69
C PRO A 142 9.06 -15.59 -5.62
N SER A 143 9.28 -16.00 -4.37
CA SER A 143 8.29 -15.90 -3.29
C SER A 143 8.12 -14.48 -2.74
N PHE A 144 9.10 -13.62 -2.97
CA PHE A 144 9.26 -12.31 -2.33
C PHE A 144 9.24 -12.40 -0.80
N SER A 145 9.79 -13.47 -0.24
CA SER A 145 9.94 -13.63 1.21
C SER A 145 11.09 -12.79 1.76
N ILE A 146 10.95 -12.33 3.01
CA ILE A 146 12.01 -11.64 3.74
C ILE A 146 13.09 -12.64 4.16
N ASP A 147 14.36 -12.31 3.88
CA ASP A 147 15.51 -13.00 4.46
C ASP A 147 15.81 -12.38 5.83
N TRP A 148 15.27 -12.98 6.89
CA TRP A 148 15.41 -12.48 8.26
C TRP A 148 16.85 -12.46 8.78
N GLN A 149 17.74 -13.29 8.23
CA GLN A 149 19.16 -13.22 8.58
C GLN A 149 19.77 -11.93 8.02
N ARG A 150 19.47 -11.55 6.77
CA ARG A 150 19.90 -10.26 6.22
C ARG A 150 19.37 -9.08 7.01
N VAL A 151 18.14 -9.17 7.54
CA VAL A 151 17.60 -8.14 8.42
C VAL A 151 18.45 -8.02 9.69
N ARG A 152 18.74 -9.14 10.37
CA ARG A 152 19.61 -9.17 11.56
C ARG A 152 20.99 -8.57 11.27
N ASP A 153 21.58 -8.94 10.14
CA ASP A 153 22.91 -8.47 9.73
C ASP A 153 22.94 -6.98 9.37
N ALA A 154 21.80 -6.42 8.94
CA ALA A 154 21.65 -5.01 8.58
C ALA A 154 21.38 -4.08 9.78
N ILE A 155 21.03 -4.62 10.95
CA ILE A 155 20.78 -3.80 12.15
C ILE A 155 22.08 -3.13 12.60
N THR A 156 22.00 -1.82 12.83
CA THR A 156 23.07 -1.03 13.44
C THR A 156 22.53 -0.20 14.60
N PRO A 157 23.39 0.42 15.43
CA PRO A 157 22.94 1.38 16.45
C PRO A 157 22.19 2.60 15.88
N ARG A 158 22.24 2.84 14.57
CA ARG A 158 21.49 3.92 13.89
C ARG A 158 20.15 3.46 13.33
N THR A 159 19.84 2.15 13.34
CA THR A 159 18.56 1.64 12.87
C THR A 159 17.45 2.16 13.78
N ARG A 160 16.58 3.00 13.22
CA ARG A 160 15.46 3.61 13.94
C ARG A 160 14.15 2.92 13.63
N MET A 161 13.98 2.47 12.40
CA MET A 161 12.72 1.95 11.91
C MET A 161 12.93 0.78 10.94
N ILE A 162 12.01 -0.18 10.99
CA ILE A 162 11.83 -1.20 9.96
C ILE A 162 10.46 -0.95 9.32
N LEU A 163 10.43 -0.72 8.01
CA LEU A 163 9.20 -0.49 7.25
C LEU A 163 8.84 -1.76 6.49
N ILE A 164 7.72 -2.38 6.86
CA ILE A 164 7.15 -3.54 6.17
C ILE A 164 5.89 -3.14 5.40
N ASN A 165 5.61 -3.83 4.29
CA ASN A 165 4.37 -3.68 3.55
C ASN A 165 3.75 -5.05 3.27
N SER A 166 2.58 -5.32 3.85
CA SER A 166 1.88 -6.60 3.72
C SER A 166 0.36 -6.39 3.73
N PRO A 167 -0.38 -6.90 2.73
CA PRO A 167 0.09 -7.48 1.47
C PRO A 167 0.98 -6.54 0.67
N HIS A 168 2.05 -7.10 0.09
CA HIS A 168 3.16 -6.37 -0.48
C HIS A 168 2.86 -5.85 -1.89
N ASN A 169 3.02 -4.56 -2.13
CA ASN A 169 3.02 -3.96 -3.45
C ASN A 169 4.48 -3.70 -3.88
N PRO A 170 4.98 -4.31 -4.97
CA PRO A 170 4.21 -4.83 -6.11
C PRO A 170 3.96 -6.34 -6.16
N SER A 171 4.53 -7.15 -5.27
CA SER A 171 4.60 -8.61 -5.50
C SER A 171 3.37 -9.44 -5.12
N GLY A 172 2.48 -8.90 -4.30
CA GLY A 172 1.34 -9.62 -3.71
C GLY A 172 1.69 -10.57 -2.55
N ALA A 173 2.97 -10.77 -2.25
CA ALA A 173 3.42 -11.52 -1.07
C ALA A 173 2.78 -11.02 0.25
N VAL A 174 2.56 -11.94 1.18
CA VAL A 174 1.98 -11.66 2.50
C VAL A 174 2.93 -12.20 3.57
N LEU A 175 2.98 -11.51 4.71
CA LEU A 175 3.70 -12.01 5.87
C LEU A 175 2.91 -13.13 6.56
N SER A 176 3.64 -14.08 7.12
CA SER A 176 3.10 -15.15 7.96
C SER A 176 3.20 -14.78 9.45
N ALA A 177 2.53 -15.54 10.32
CA ALA A 177 2.69 -15.39 11.77
C ALA A 177 4.17 -15.59 12.20
N LYS A 178 4.88 -16.53 11.55
CA LYS A 178 6.31 -16.75 11.81
C LYS A 178 7.17 -15.55 11.43
N ASP A 179 6.81 -14.83 10.36
CA ASP A 179 7.48 -13.59 9.98
C ASP A 179 7.32 -12.51 11.06
N LEU A 180 6.15 -12.44 11.70
CA LEU A 180 5.93 -11.55 12.84
C LEU A 180 6.76 -11.97 14.06
N ASP A 181 6.89 -13.27 14.33
CA ASP A 181 7.75 -13.77 15.42
C ASP A 181 9.24 -13.42 15.19
N GLU A 182 9.73 -13.58 13.96
CA GLU A 182 11.09 -13.22 13.58
C GLU A 182 11.33 -11.71 13.73
N LEU A 183 10.39 -10.88 13.24
CA LEU A 183 10.46 -9.43 13.39
C LEU A 183 10.44 -9.02 14.87
N ALA A 184 9.57 -9.62 15.69
CA ALA A 184 9.50 -9.37 17.12
C ALA A 184 10.83 -9.70 17.81
N ALA A 185 11.43 -10.84 17.46
CA ALA A 185 12.73 -11.24 17.99
C ALA A 185 13.87 -10.29 17.57
N ILE A 186 13.81 -9.68 16.38
CA ILE A 186 14.81 -8.70 15.90
C ILE A 186 14.71 -7.39 16.68
N VAL A 187 13.48 -6.89 16.91
CA VAL A 187 13.27 -5.58 17.52
C VAL A 187 13.24 -5.63 19.05
N ARG A 188 13.17 -6.83 19.65
CA ARG A 188 13.20 -7.02 21.11
C ARG A 188 14.42 -6.33 21.73
N ASP A 189 14.19 -5.68 22.87
CA ASP A 189 15.21 -4.92 23.62
C ASP A 189 15.89 -3.78 22.84
N THR A 190 15.33 -3.37 21.71
CA THR A 190 15.78 -2.20 20.93
C THR A 190 14.77 -1.05 21.00
N GLY A 191 15.22 0.14 20.60
CA GLY A 191 14.38 1.31 20.33
C GLY A 191 13.82 1.38 18.90
N ILE A 192 13.89 0.29 18.13
CA ILE A 192 13.43 0.23 16.74
C ILE A 192 11.89 0.24 16.72
N VAL A 193 11.34 1.15 15.92
CA VAL A 193 9.90 1.26 15.62
C VAL A 193 9.59 0.45 14.37
N VAL A 194 8.42 -0.17 14.32
CA VAL A 194 7.93 -0.82 13.08
C VAL A 194 6.91 0.09 12.42
N LEU A 195 7.08 0.37 11.13
CA LEU A 195 6.06 1.01 10.31
C LEU A 195 5.46 -0.06 9.40
N SER A 196 4.19 -0.40 9.63
CA SER A 196 3.48 -1.45 8.88
C SER A 196 2.50 -0.80 7.90
N ASP A 197 2.83 -0.82 6.62
CA ASP A 197 1.92 -0.42 5.54
C ASP A 197 0.97 -1.58 5.22
N GLU A 198 -0.26 -1.50 5.72
CA GLU A 198 -1.27 -2.55 5.62
C GLU A 198 -2.47 -2.08 4.78
N VAL A 199 -2.27 -1.20 3.80
CA VAL A 199 -3.37 -0.65 2.99
C VAL A 199 -4.16 -1.69 2.20
N TYR A 200 -3.62 -2.90 2.05
CA TYR A 200 -4.25 -4.05 1.41
C TYR A 200 -4.72 -5.12 2.41
N GLU A 201 -4.84 -4.82 3.71
CA GLU A 201 -5.19 -5.76 4.80
C GLU A 201 -6.41 -6.65 4.53
N HIS A 202 -7.34 -6.21 3.69
CA HIS A 202 -8.57 -6.96 3.34
C HIS A 202 -8.48 -7.71 2.01
N ILE A 203 -7.30 -7.80 1.40
CA ILE A 203 -7.09 -8.43 0.10
C ILE A 203 -6.05 -9.54 0.28
N VAL A 204 -6.44 -10.62 0.95
CA VAL A 204 -5.67 -11.84 1.14
C VAL A 204 -6.50 -13.01 0.63
N TYR A 205 -5.88 -13.97 -0.03
CA TYR A 205 -6.57 -15.02 -0.77
C TYR A 205 -6.46 -16.39 -0.13
N ASP A 206 -7.21 -17.34 -0.69
CA ASP A 206 -7.06 -18.77 -0.45
C ASP A 206 -7.33 -19.16 1.02
N GLY A 207 -8.19 -18.39 1.69
CA GLY A 207 -8.60 -18.58 3.07
C GLY A 207 -7.56 -18.17 4.11
N ALA A 208 -6.43 -17.60 3.69
CA ALA A 208 -5.43 -17.09 4.61
C ALA A 208 -5.92 -15.82 5.34
N ALA A 209 -5.48 -15.66 6.59
CA ALA A 209 -5.72 -14.45 7.36
C ALA A 209 -4.63 -13.41 7.07
N HIS A 210 -4.98 -12.13 7.15
CA HIS A 210 -3.99 -11.05 7.18
C HIS A 210 -3.25 -11.03 8.52
N GLU A 211 -1.94 -11.19 8.48
CA GLU A 211 -1.06 -11.15 9.65
C GLU A 211 -0.63 -9.71 9.94
N SER A 212 -1.53 -8.94 10.54
CA SER A 212 -1.23 -7.59 11.04
C SER A 212 -0.28 -7.65 12.23
N VAL A 213 0.63 -6.67 12.34
CA VAL A 213 1.48 -6.51 13.54
C VAL A 213 0.68 -6.26 14.82
N LEU A 214 -0.59 -5.85 14.70
CA LEU A 214 -1.50 -5.67 15.84
C LEU A 214 -1.90 -7.00 16.49
N ARG A 215 -1.73 -8.13 15.80
CA ARG A 215 -1.97 -9.47 16.36
C ARG A 215 -0.84 -9.93 17.30
N HIS A 216 0.33 -9.30 17.23
CA HIS A 216 1.50 -9.66 18.03
C HIS A 216 1.76 -8.61 19.12
N PRO A 217 1.58 -8.92 20.43
CA PRO A 217 1.65 -7.93 21.51
C PRO A 217 2.94 -7.11 21.57
N GLU A 218 4.12 -7.74 21.40
CA GLU A 218 5.40 -7.02 21.42
C GLU A 218 5.56 -6.03 20.25
N LEU A 219 4.98 -6.35 19.09
CA LEU A 219 5.02 -5.49 17.90
C LEU A 219 3.99 -4.39 18.02
N ALA A 220 2.75 -4.71 18.39
CA ALA A 220 1.68 -3.75 18.62
C ALA A 220 2.10 -2.60 19.55
N ALA A 221 2.92 -2.88 20.57
CA ALA A 221 3.45 -1.89 21.51
C ALA A 221 4.49 -0.90 20.93
N ARG A 222 4.98 -1.12 19.70
CA ARG A 222 6.03 -0.31 19.04
C ARG A 222 5.79 -0.08 17.55
N SER A 223 4.61 -0.42 17.05
CA SER A 223 4.27 -0.31 15.64
C SER A 223 3.39 0.91 15.36
N ILE A 224 3.56 1.49 14.17
CA ILE A 224 2.59 2.38 13.55
C ILE A 224 2.01 1.62 12.36
N VAL A 225 0.72 1.28 12.41
CA VAL A 225 0.03 0.59 11.32
C VAL A 225 -0.73 1.59 10.48
N VAL A 226 -0.52 1.55 9.17
CA VAL A 226 -1.16 2.46 8.21
C VAL A 226 -2.17 1.71 7.36
N SER A 227 -3.38 2.27 7.27
CA SER A 227 -4.48 1.73 6.47
C SER A 227 -5.02 2.77 5.49
N SER A 228 -5.72 2.31 4.45
CA SER A 228 -6.34 3.20 3.45
C SER A 228 -7.80 2.85 3.17
N PHE A 229 -8.69 3.81 3.42
CA PHE A 229 -10.08 3.72 2.98
C PHE A 229 -10.19 3.69 1.46
N GLY A 230 -9.38 4.49 0.75
CA GLY A 230 -9.39 4.52 -0.71
C GLY A 230 -9.08 3.17 -1.37
N LYS A 231 -8.23 2.35 -0.73
CA LYS A 231 -7.90 0.98 -1.20
C LYS A 231 -9.00 -0.02 -0.85
N THR A 232 -9.58 0.10 0.34
CA THR A 232 -10.64 -0.80 0.83
C THR A 232 -11.98 -0.57 0.10
N TYR A 233 -12.37 0.69 -0.13
CA TYR A 233 -13.71 1.07 -0.61
C TYR A 233 -13.72 1.63 -2.04
N HIS A 234 -12.70 1.28 -2.83
CA HIS A 234 -12.63 1.61 -4.26
C HIS A 234 -12.69 3.10 -4.61
N CYS A 235 -12.32 3.98 -3.66
CA CYS A 235 -12.39 5.43 -3.80
C CYS A 235 -11.01 6.09 -3.62
N THR A 236 -10.00 5.64 -4.38
CA THR A 236 -8.60 6.09 -4.21
C THR A 236 -8.41 7.62 -4.28
N GLY A 237 -9.29 8.32 -5.02
CA GLY A 237 -9.30 9.78 -5.11
C GLY A 237 -9.81 10.52 -3.88
N TRP A 238 -10.51 9.85 -2.95
CA TRP A 238 -11.02 10.50 -1.73
C TRP A 238 -9.92 10.78 -0.71
N LYS A 239 -8.76 10.12 -0.84
CA LYS A 239 -7.56 10.35 -0.02
C LYS A 239 -7.88 10.44 1.48
N VAL A 240 -8.54 9.41 2.01
CA VAL A 240 -8.70 9.20 3.45
C VAL A 240 -7.98 7.91 3.86
N GLY A 241 -7.17 8.00 4.90
CA GLY A 241 -6.46 6.89 5.53
C GLY A 241 -6.42 7.09 7.04
N TYR A 242 -5.74 6.19 7.73
CA TYR A 242 -5.52 6.36 9.17
C TYR A 242 -4.26 5.61 9.60
N ALA A 243 -3.75 5.99 10.76
CA ALA A 243 -2.72 5.27 11.49
C ALA A 243 -3.28 4.77 12.83
N VAL A 244 -2.90 3.56 13.22
CA VAL A 244 -3.07 2.99 14.57
C VAL A 244 -1.70 2.81 15.19
N ALA A 245 -1.44 3.45 16.32
CA ALA A 245 -0.16 3.34 17.03
C ALA A 245 -0.32 3.61 18.53
N PRO A 246 0.56 3.04 19.38
CA PRO A 246 0.62 3.38 20.79
C PRO A 246 0.66 4.88 21.03
N THR A 247 0.02 5.33 22.11
CA THR A 247 -0.17 6.75 22.45
C THR A 247 1.09 7.62 22.25
N LYS A 248 2.28 7.14 22.62
CA LYS A 248 3.54 7.90 22.45
C LYS A 248 3.92 8.11 20.98
N LEU A 249 3.75 7.09 20.14
CA LEU A 249 4.03 7.18 18.71
C LEU A 249 2.95 8.01 17.99
N SER A 250 1.68 7.80 18.36
CA SER A 250 0.57 8.62 17.87
C SER A 250 0.76 10.09 18.19
N ALA A 251 1.26 10.45 19.37
CA ALA A 251 1.54 11.83 19.74
C ALA A 251 2.58 12.50 18.81
N GLU A 252 3.67 11.80 18.46
CA GLU A 252 4.69 12.34 17.54
C GLU A 252 4.17 12.42 16.10
N LEU A 253 3.42 11.41 15.64
CA LEU A 253 2.77 11.43 14.32
C LEU A 253 1.80 12.63 14.20
N ARG A 254 0.99 12.87 15.24
CA ARG A 254 0.01 13.97 15.28
C ARG A 254 0.67 15.35 15.22
N LYS A 255 1.83 15.54 15.85
CA LYS A 255 2.59 16.81 15.75
C LYS A 255 2.97 17.11 14.30
N VAL A 256 3.33 16.09 13.52
CA VAL A 256 3.63 16.28 12.09
C VAL A 256 2.35 16.50 11.29
N HIS A 257 1.36 15.62 11.44
CA HIS A 257 0.05 15.70 10.77
C HIS A 257 -0.59 17.09 10.92
N GLN A 258 -0.55 17.65 12.14
CA GLN A 258 -1.09 18.97 12.47
C GLN A 258 -0.57 20.09 11.55
N TYR A 259 0.66 19.98 11.05
CA TYR A 259 1.27 20.99 10.19
C TYR A 259 1.43 20.54 8.73
N LEU A 260 1.09 19.29 8.40
CA LEU A 260 0.97 18.84 7.01
C LEU A 260 -0.38 19.23 6.42
N THR A 261 -1.47 18.84 7.08
CA THR A 261 -2.83 19.10 6.59
C THR A 261 -3.79 19.61 7.67
N PHE A 262 -3.36 19.60 8.94
CA PHE A 262 -4.15 19.99 10.13
C PHE A 262 -5.36 19.09 10.43
N CYS A 263 -6.21 18.82 9.43
CA CYS A 263 -7.31 17.87 9.48
C CYS A 263 -7.55 17.28 8.08
N THR A 264 -8.45 16.31 7.97
CA THR A 264 -8.78 15.61 6.72
C THR A 264 -10.24 15.83 6.30
N PHE A 265 -10.54 15.60 5.03
CA PHE A 265 -11.85 15.79 4.37
C PHE A 265 -13.06 15.34 5.22
N HIS A 266 -13.73 16.31 5.86
CA HIS A 266 -14.73 16.07 6.91
C HIS A 266 -15.96 15.26 6.43
N PRO A 267 -16.62 15.59 5.30
CA PRO A 267 -17.75 14.80 4.81
C PRO A 267 -17.42 13.32 4.59
N ALA A 268 -16.24 13.00 4.07
CA ALA A 268 -15.82 11.62 3.87
C ALA A 268 -15.61 10.89 5.20
N GLN A 269 -15.09 11.55 6.23
CA GLN A 269 -14.94 10.92 7.54
C GLN A 269 -16.29 10.52 8.14
N VAL A 270 -17.31 11.38 8.00
CA VAL A 270 -18.67 11.08 8.46
C VAL A 270 -19.28 9.95 7.63
N ALA A 271 -19.09 9.96 6.31
CA ALA A 271 -19.57 8.89 5.43
C ALA A 271 -18.96 7.52 5.77
N PHE A 272 -17.65 7.46 6.03
CA PHE A 272 -16.99 6.21 6.44
C PHE A 272 -17.45 5.74 7.81
N ALA A 273 -17.65 6.64 8.77
CA ALA A 273 -18.17 6.28 10.09
C ALA A 273 -19.57 5.68 9.98
N GLU A 274 -20.46 6.30 9.20
CA GLU A 274 -21.81 5.80 8.95
C GLU A 274 -21.78 4.44 8.25
N PHE A 275 -20.96 4.30 7.20
CA PHE A 275 -20.86 3.06 6.42
C PHE A 275 -20.27 1.90 7.22
N LEU A 276 -19.22 2.16 8.02
CA LEU A 276 -18.64 1.14 8.90
C LEU A 276 -19.64 0.66 9.95
N ALA A 277 -20.47 1.56 10.47
CA ALA A 277 -21.50 1.20 11.45
C ALA A 277 -22.66 0.43 10.83
N SER A 278 -23.08 0.77 9.61
CA SER A 278 -24.24 0.17 8.94
C SER A 278 -23.93 -1.07 8.11
N THR A 279 -22.69 -1.26 7.66
CA THR A 279 -22.24 -2.40 6.86
C THR A 279 -20.86 -2.89 7.33
N PRO A 280 -20.74 -3.31 8.59
CA PRO A 280 -19.45 -3.68 9.19
C PRO A 280 -18.84 -4.97 8.61
N GLU A 281 -19.57 -5.72 7.78
CA GLU A 281 -19.13 -6.93 7.09
C GLU A 281 -18.48 -6.66 5.72
N HIS A 282 -18.65 -5.47 5.14
CA HIS A 282 -18.24 -5.21 3.74
C HIS A 282 -16.77 -5.52 3.47
N TYR A 283 -15.87 -5.15 4.37
CA TYR A 283 -14.44 -5.41 4.20
C TYR A 283 -14.08 -6.90 4.33
N LEU A 284 -14.95 -7.73 4.94
CA LEU A 284 -14.79 -9.18 5.02
C LEU A 284 -15.18 -9.88 3.70
N GLU A 285 -15.88 -9.18 2.81
CA GLU A 285 -16.26 -9.68 1.48
C GLU A 285 -15.16 -9.47 0.43
N LEU A 286 -14.25 -8.52 0.68
CA LEU A 286 -13.17 -8.15 -0.23
C LEU A 286 -12.22 -9.29 -0.60
N PRO A 287 -11.82 -10.20 0.31
CA PRO A 287 -11.03 -11.39 -0.04
C PRO A 287 -11.66 -12.19 -1.18
N ALA A 288 -12.91 -12.62 -1.01
CA ALA A 288 -13.63 -13.42 -2.00
C ALA A 288 -13.88 -12.64 -3.30
N PHE A 289 -14.26 -11.36 -3.19
CA PHE A 289 -14.49 -10.48 -4.34
C PHE A 289 -13.24 -10.37 -5.23
N TYR A 290 -12.08 -10.07 -4.64
CA TYR A 290 -10.85 -9.92 -5.40
C TYR A 290 -10.24 -11.26 -5.81
N GLN A 291 -10.44 -12.34 -5.04
CA GLN A 291 -10.01 -13.68 -5.44
C GLN A 291 -10.71 -14.12 -6.72
N ALA A 292 -12.02 -13.93 -6.82
CA ALA A 292 -12.76 -14.24 -8.04
C ALA A 292 -12.21 -13.45 -9.25
N LYS A 293 -11.84 -12.18 -9.07
CA LYS A 293 -11.19 -11.37 -10.11
C LYS A 293 -9.78 -11.86 -10.46
N ARG A 294 -8.96 -12.20 -9.47
CA ARG A 294 -7.63 -12.80 -9.67
C ARG A 294 -7.75 -14.07 -10.49
N ASP A 295 -8.59 -15.01 -10.06
CA ASP A 295 -8.71 -16.33 -10.67
C ASP A 295 -9.28 -16.23 -12.11
N ARG A 296 -10.26 -15.34 -12.32
CA ARG A 296 -10.74 -14.99 -13.67
C ARG A 296 -9.62 -14.44 -14.54
N PHE A 297 -8.86 -13.46 -14.04
CA PHE A 297 -7.76 -12.85 -14.79
C PHE A 297 -6.67 -13.88 -15.15
N ARG A 298 -6.32 -14.76 -14.22
CA ARG A 298 -5.40 -15.88 -14.44
C ARG A 298 -5.92 -16.83 -15.52
N SER A 299 -7.20 -17.20 -15.47
CA SER A 299 -7.86 -18.05 -16.45
C SER A 299 -7.84 -17.43 -17.86
N LEU A 300 -8.13 -16.12 -17.96
CA LEU A 300 -8.10 -15.40 -19.23
C LEU A 300 -6.69 -15.34 -19.85
N LEU A 301 -5.65 -15.30 -19.03
CA LEU A 301 -4.25 -15.27 -19.48
C LEU A 301 -3.63 -16.66 -19.64
N ALA A 302 -4.33 -17.75 -19.30
CA ALA A 302 -3.81 -19.11 -19.43
C ALA A 302 -3.32 -19.47 -20.85
N PRO A 303 -3.90 -18.94 -21.96
CA PRO A 303 -3.38 -19.17 -23.31
C PRO A 303 -2.16 -18.30 -23.69
N SER A 304 -1.82 -17.28 -22.88
CA SER A 304 -0.70 -16.38 -23.15
C SER A 304 0.65 -17.08 -22.91
N ARG A 305 1.71 -16.53 -23.50
CA ARG A 305 3.10 -16.93 -23.22
C ARG A 305 3.66 -16.28 -21.94
N LEU A 306 2.90 -15.38 -21.30
CA LEU A 306 3.25 -14.82 -19.99
C LEU A 306 3.18 -15.91 -18.92
N LYS A 307 4.22 -16.03 -18.08
CA LYS A 307 4.20 -16.94 -16.94
C LYS A 307 3.70 -16.18 -15.70
N LEU A 308 2.54 -16.58 -15.19
CA LEU A 308 1.93 -15.92 -14.04
C LEU A 308 2.53 -16.46 -12.74
N LEU A 309 3.04 -15.57 -11.90
CA LEU A 309 3.50 -15.93 -10.55
C LEU A 309 2.30 -16.10 -9.60
N ASP A 310 2.51 -16.79 -8.49
CA ASP A 310 1.51 -16.87 -7.44
C ASP A 310 1.51 -15.57 -6.63
N VAL A 311 0.30 -15.04 -6.40
CA VAL A 311 0.07 -13.77 -5.69
C VAL A 311 -0.97 -14.02 -4.59
N PRO A 312 -0.54 -14.17 -3.32
CA PRO A 312 -1.42 -14.53 -2.20
C PRO A 312 -2.23 -13.35 -1.64
N GLY A 313 -1.93 -12.11 -2.05
CA GLY A 313 -2.68 -10.93 -1.63
C GLY A 313 -2.47 -9.73 -2.54
N GLY A 314 -3.23 -8.67 -2.25
CA GLY A 314 -3.31 -7.47 -3.07
C GLY A 314 -3.93 -7.74 -4.44
N TYR A 315 -4.37 -6.69 -5.12
CA TYR A 315 -5.03 -6.80 -6.43
C TYR A 315 -4.06 -6.69 -7.63
N PHE A 316 -2.86 -7.26 -7.47
CA PHE A 316 -1.79 -7.25 -8.47
C PHE A 316 -1.40 -8.66 -8.90
N GLN A 317 -1.09 -8.83 -10.18
CA GLN A 317 -0.54 -10.06 -10.76
C GLN A 317 0.87 -9.77 -11.28
N LEU A 318 1.86 -10.51 -10.79
CA LEU A 318 3.20 -10.50 -11.39
C LEU A 318 3.25 -11.49 -12.56
N VAL A 319 3.84 -11.06 -13.66
CA VAL A 319 4.04 -11.91 -14.84
C VAL A 319 5.49 -11.86 -15.29
N ASP A 320 6.03 -13.02 -15.61
CA ASP A 320 7.32 -13.17 -16.27
C ASP A 320 7.12 -13.17 -17.79
N TYR A 321 7.85 -12.30 -18.48
CA TYR A 321 7.77 -12.09 -19.93
C TYR A 321 8.96 -12.66 -20.72
N SER A 322 9.84 -13.45 -20.09
CA SER A 322 11.08 -13.98 -20.69
C SER A 322 10.89 -14.72 -22.02
N ASP A 323 9.73 -15.37 -22.22
CA ASP A 323 9.42 -16.08 -23.46
C ASP A 323 8.94 -15.14 -24.59
N ILE A 324 8.67 -13.86 -24.27
CA ILE A 324 8.11 -12.86 -25.19
C ILE A 324 9.17 -11.86 -25.65
N HIS A 325 9.98 -11.36 -24.73
CA HIS A 325 10.88 -10.24 -25.00
C HIS A 325 12.17 -10.35 -24.18
N ASN A 326 13.30 -9.94 -24.76
CA ASN A 326 14.63 -10.11 -24.14
C ASN A 326 15.19 -8.83 -23.48
N GLN A 327 14.55 -7.68 -23.66
CA GLN A 327 14.99 -6.42 -23.05
C GLN A 327 14.53 -6.31 -21.59
N GLY A 328 15.10 -5.35 -20.86
CA GLY A 328 14.70 -5.02 -19.50
C GLY A 328 13.23 -4.57 -19.41
N ASP A 329 12.67 -4.65 -18.21
CA ASP A 329 11.24 -4.51 -17.93
C ASP A 329 10.67 -3.14 -18.31
N ILE A 330 11.44 -2.06 -18.17
CA ILE A 330 11.08 -0.72 -18.63
C ILE A 330 10.84 -0.73 -20.14
N ALA A 331 11.81 -1.23 -20.91
CA ALA A 331 11.71 -1.27 -22.36
C ALA A 331 10.60 -2.22 -22.84
N PHE A 332 10.42 -3.35 -22.14
CA PHE A 332 9.28 -4.24 -22.38
C PHE A 332 7.94 -3.54 -22.11
N CYS A 333 7.79 -2.79 -21.01
CA CYS A 333 6.55 -2.06 -20.72
C CYS A 333 6.23 -0.99 -21.77
N GLU A 334 7.24 -0.26 -22.25
CA GLU A 334 7.05 0.71 -23.34
C GLU A 334 6.62 0.04 -24.65
N TRP A 335 7.28 -1.07 -25.00
CA TRP A 335 6.91 -1.89 -26.16
C TRP A 335 5.50 -2.47 -26.02
N LEU A 336 5.14 -2.97 -24.84
CA LEU A 336 3.83 -3.55 -24.56
C LEU A 336 2.71 -2.53 -24.72
N VAL A 337 2.95 -1.25 -24.38
CA VAL A 337 1.98 -0.19 -24.63
C VAL A 337 1.84 0.10 -26.12
N LYS A 338 2.96 0.21 -26.84
CA LYS A 338 2.98 0.62 -28.27
C LYS A 338 2.47 -0.48 -29.20
N GLU A 339 2.96 -1.70 -29.01
CA GLU A 339 2.70 -2.84 -29.90
C GLU A 339 1.63 -3.79 -29.32
N GLY A 340 1.68 -4.04 -28.01
CA GLY A 340 0.72 -4.90 -27.33
C GLY A 340 -0.58 -4.19 -26.92
N GLY A 341 -0.62 -2.85 -26.94
CA GLY A 341 -1.78 -2.07 -26.53
C GLY A 341 -2.20 -2.27 -25.06
N VAL A 342 -1.29 -2.68 -24.17
CA VAL A 342 -1.56 -2.86 -22.73
C VAL A 342 -0.48 -2.17 -21.90
N ALA A 343 -0.88 -1.39 -20.89
CA ALA A 343 0.07 -0.81 -19.95
C ALA A 343 0.26 -1.72 -18.74
N ALA A 344 1.51 -2.03 -18.45
CA ALA A 344 1.98 -2.68 -17.23
C ALA A 344 2.89 -1.73 -16.43
N ILE A 345 3.36 -2.18 -15.27
CA ILE A 345 4.35 -1.45 -14.48
C ILE A 345 5.65 -2.28 -14.39
N PRO A 346 6.81 -1.72 -14.77
CA PRO A 346 8.10 -2.38 -14.56
C PRO A 346 8.44 -2.42 -13.07
N LEU A 347 9.14 -3.46 -12.62
CA LEU A 347 9.55 -3.61 -11.22
C LEU A 347 10.85 -2.87 -10.91
N THR A 348 11.72 -2.64 -11.88
CA THR A 348 13.02 -1.97 -11.72
C THR A 348 12.95 -0.66 -10.92
N PRO A 349 11.98 0.25 -11.14
CA PRO A 349 11.89 1.50 -10.39
C PRO A 349 11.59 1.35 -8.89
N PHE A 350 11.22 0.15 -8.42
CA PHE A 350 10.96 -0.14 -7.01
C PHE A 350 12.20 -0.72 -6.30
N TYR A 351 13.35 -0.83 -6.95
CA TYR A 351 14.59 -1.34 -6.36
C TYR A 351 15.64 -0.24 -6.26
N GLU A 352 16.46 -0.26 -5.20
CA GLU A 352 17.74 0.47 -5.18
C GLU A 352 18.70 -0.15 -6.21
N LYS A 353 18.75 -1.49 -6.24
CA LYS A 353 19.53 -2.26 -7.21
C LYS A 353 18.69 -3.43 -7.73
N ALA A 354 18.17 -3.28 -8.94
CA ALA A 354 17.31 -4.30 -9.55
C ALA A 354 18.07 -5.62 -9.81
N PRO A 355 17.47 -6.78 -9.50
CA PRO A 355 18.10 -8.10 -9.69
C PRO A 355 18.14 -8.59 -11.15
N GLY A 356 17.68 -7.78 -12.11
CA GLY A 356 17.64 -8.16 -13.54
C GLY A 356 16.59 -9.22 -13.87
N THR A 357 15.44 -9.20 -13.16
CA THR A 357 14.32 -10.11 -13.45
C THR A 357 13.55 -9.67 -14.71
N HIS A 358 12.83 -10.62 -15.32
CA HIS A 358 11.91 -10.35 -16.42
C HIS A 358 10.46 -10.24 -15.91
N LEU A 359 10.26 -9.52 -14.81
CA LEU A 359 8.95 -9.41 -14.15
C LEU A 359 8.31 -8.03 -14.39
N VAL A 360 7.02 -8.03 -14.67
CA VAL A 360 6.17 -6.82 -14.64
C VAL A 360 4.92 -7.03 -13.81
N ARG A 361 4.35 -5.94 -13.33
CA ARG A 361 3.11 -5.94 -12.53
C ARG A 361 1.91 -5.52 -13.38
N LEU A 362 0.85 -6.31 -13.32
CA LEU A 362 -0.48 -6.01 -13.85
C LEU A 362 -1.47 -5.83 -12.69
N CYS A 363 -2.45 -4.95 -12.86
CA CYS A 363 -3.52 -4.69 -11.90
C CYS A 363 -4.83 -5.30 -12.40
N PHE A 364 -5.42 -6.22 -11.63
CA PHE A 364 -6.70 -6.84 -11.96
C PHE A 364 -7.88 -6.25 -11.18
N ALA A 365 -7.68 -5.16 -10.45
CA ALA A 365 -8.77 -4.35 -9.92
C ALA A 365 -9.43 -3.56 -11.04
N LYS A 366 -10.09 -4.28 -11.95
CA LYS A 366 -10.74 -3.75 -13.14
C LYS A 366 -12.10 -4.41 -13.35
N SER A 367 -12.91 -3.79 -14.17
CA SER A 367 -14.15 -4.34 -14.69
C SER A 367 -13.84 -5.55 -15.57
N ASP A 368 -14.82 -6.43 -15.70
CA ASP A 368 -14.68 -7.65 -16.47
C ASP A 368 -14.37 -7.34 -17.94
N ALA A 369 -15.03 -6.31 -18.51
CA ALA A 369 -14.76 -5.82 -19.85
C ALA A 369 -13.32 -5.32 -20.04
N THR A 370 -12.76 -4.58 -19.06
CA THR A 370 -11.37 -4.13 -19.12
C THR A 370 -10.40 -5.31 -19.04
N MET A 371 -10.66 -6.30 -18.18
CA MET A 371 -9.83 -7.51 -18.09
C MET A 371 -9.88 -8.34 -19.38
N ASP A 372 -11.05 -8.48 -19.99
CA ASP A 372 -11.23 -9.23 -21.25
C ASP A 372 -10.47 -8.56 -22.40
N ALA A 373 -10.61 -7.24 -22.53
CA ALA A 373 -9.91 -6.47 -23.55
C ALA A 373 -8.38 -6.53 -23.37
N ALA A 374 -7.89 -6.54 -22.14
CA ALA A 374 -6.46 -6.71 -21.87
C ALA A 374 -6.00 -8.13 -22.22
N ALA A 375 -6.71 -9.16 -21.77
CA ALA A 375 -6.34 -10.55 -22.01
C ALA A 375 -6.34 -10.90 -23.50
N GLU A 376 -7.32 -10.41 -24.27
CA GLU A 376 -7.36 -10.61 -25.72
C GLU A 376 -6.08 -10.10 -26.41
N ARG A 377 -5.53 -8.98 -25.92
CA ARG A 377 -4.28 -8.40 -26.43
C ARG A 377 -3.05 -9.18 -25.94
N LEU A 378 -2.99 -9.50 -24.65
CA LEU A 378 -1.87 -10.20 -24.02
C LEU A 378 -1.71 -11.65 -24.52
N CYS A 379 -2.79 -12.31 -24.93
CA CYS A 379 -2.74 -13.67 -25.50
C CYS A 379 -2.28 -13.72 -26.96
N LYS A 380 -2.13 -12.56 -27.63
CA LYS A 380 -1.62 -12.47 -29.02
C LYS A 380 -0.09 -12.27 -29.08
N LEU A 381 0.57 -12.09 -27.93
CA LEU A 381 1.99 -11.74 -27.83
C LEU A 381 2.97 -12.90 -28.05
#